data_AF-A0A535GBL7-F1
#
_entry.id   AF-A0A535GBL7-F1
#
_cell.length_a   1.000
_cell.length_b   1.000
_cell.length_c   1.000
_cell.angle_alpha   90.00
_cell.angle_beta   90.00
_cell.angle_gamma   90.00
#
_symmetry.space_group_name_H-M   'P 1'
#
loop_
_entity.id
_entity.type
_entity.pdbx_description
1 polymer ?
#
loop_
_entity_poly.entity_id
_entity_poly.type
_entity_poly.pdbx_seq_one_letter_code
_entity_poly.pdbx_strand_id
1 'polypeptide(L)'
;MGWWIAIAVVVLLAAWLFLTYNGLIAARNRTQEAWSEIEVELKRRHDLIPNLVNTVQGYMGHERGTLEAVTNARANAVAAGATGDPQKIGQAENMLTQSL
;
A
#
# COMPACT_ATOMS: atom_id res chain seq x y z
N MET A 1 60.42 -38.10 9.22
CA MET A 1 59.75 -37.28 10.26
C MET A 1 58.85 -36.16 9.71
N GLY A 2 58.94 -35.72 8.44
CA GLY A 2 58.14 -34.60 7.90
C GLY A 2 56.73 -34.93 7.38
N TRP A 3 56.36 -36.20 7.26
CA TRP A 3 55.06 -36.63 6.72
C TRP A 3 53.86 -36.16 7.56
N TRP A 4 54.01 -36.07 8.88
CA TRP A 4 52.97 -35.56 9.77
C TRP A 4 52.62 -34.10 9.52
N ILE A 5 53.61 -33.28 9.14
CA ILE A 5 53.39 -31.87 8.80
C ILE A 5 52.59 -31.78 7.50
N ALA A 6 52.94 -32.57 6.49
CA ALA A 6 52.20 -32.63 5.23
C ALA A 6 50.73 -33.07 5.46
N ILE A 7 50.51 -34.10 6.27
CA ILE A 7 49.16 -34.58 6.62
C ILE A 7 48.39 -33.49 7.36
N ALA A 8 49.00 -32.83 8.35
CA ALA A 8 48.34 -31.76 9.10
C ALA A 8 47.91 -30.59 8.19
N VAL A 9 48.76 -30.21 7.23
CA VAL A 9 48.43 -29.15 6.25
C VAL A 9 47.26 -29.58 5.36
N VAL A 10 47.24 -30.82 4.87
CA VAL A 10 46.12 -31.32 4.05
C VAL A 10 44.81 -31.33 4.84
N VAL A 11 44.84 -31.77 6.10
CA VAL A 11 43.66 -31.77 6.97
C VAL A 11 43.16 -30.35 7.22
N LEU A 12 44.05 -29.40 7.48
CA LEU A 12 43.68 -27.99 7.66
C LEU A 12 43.04 -27.39 6.40
N LEU A 13 43.60 -27.67 5.22
CA LEU A 13 43.04 -27.20 3.95
C LEU A 13 41.66 -27.81 3.68
N ALA A 14 41.49 -29.11 3.94
CA ALA A 14 40.21 -29.79 3.79
C ALA A 14 39.15 -29.22 4.76
N ALA A 15 39.53 -28.99 6.02
CA ALA A 15 38.66 -28.38 7.01
C ALA A 15 38.27 -26.96 6.63
N TRP A 16 39.22 -26.14 6.15
CA TRP A 16 38.95 -24.79 5.69
C TRP A 16 38.00 -24.76 4.49
N LEU A 17 38.21 -25.63 3.49
CA LEU A 17 37.32 -25.74 2.34
C LEU A 17 35.91 -26.17 2.75
N PHE A 18 35.80 -27.12 3.68
CA PHE A 18 34.51 -27.58 4.18
C PHE A 18 33.75 -26.47 4.92
N LEU A 19 34.42 -25.73 5.80
CA LEU A 19 33.80 -24.64 6.56
C LEU A 19 33.34 -23.50 5.64
N THR A 20 34.19 -23.09 4.70
CA THR A 20 33.86 -22.01 3.75
C THR A 20 32.69 -22.39 2.83
N TYR A 21 32.67 -23.62 2.31
CA TYR A 21 31.59 -24.12 1.47
C TYR A 21 30.25 -24.16 2.21
N ASN A 22 30.23 -24.68 3.44
CA ASN A 22 29.02 -24.69 4.26
C ASN A 22 28.54 -23.29 4.61
N GLY A 23 29.45 -22.36 4.92
CA GLY A 23 29.11 -20.96 5.15
C GLY A 23 28.45 -20.30 3.94
N LEU A 24 28.95 -20.59 2.74
CA LEU A 24 28.38 -20.07 1.50
C LEU A 24 26.97 -20.63 1.22
N ILE A 25 26.76 -21.93 1.46
CA ILE A 25 25.43 -22.54 1.34
C ILE A 25 24.46 -21.92 2.33
N ALA A 26 24.87 -21.75 3.60
CA ALA A 26 24.02 -21.13 4.61
C ALA A 26 23.63 -19.70 4.22
N ALA A 27 24.57 -18.89 3.72
CA ALA A 27 24.28 -17.54 3.22
C ALA A 27 23.31 -17.55 2.02
N ARG A 28 23.48 -18.50 1.10
CA ARG A 28 22.58 -18.68 -0.05
C ARG A 28 21.17 -19.03 0.39
N ASN A 29 21.01 -19.94 1.35
CA ASN A 29 19.70 -20.33 1.88
C ASN A 29 19.01 -19.17 2.58
N ARG A 30 19.73 -18.45 3.46
CA ARG A 30 19.20 -17.26 4.13
C ARG A 30 18.70 -16.19 3.16
N THR A 31 19.39 -16.02 2.03
CA THR A 31 18.97 -15.09 0.99
C THR A 31 17.64 -15.53 0.34
N GLN A 32 17.48 -16.83 0.06
CA GLN A 32 16.24 -17.37 -0.50
C GLN A 32 15.07 -17.30 0.48
N GLU A 33 15.32 -17.58 1.75
CA GLU A 33 14.33 -17.41 2.82
C GLU A 33 13.86 -15.96 2.90
N ALA A 34 14.79 -15.00 2.90
CA ALA A 34 14.44 -13.57 2.91
C ALA A 34 13.62 -13.16 1.67
N TRP A 35 13.96 -13.67 0.48
CA TRP A 35 13.17 -13.43 -0.73
C TRP A 35 11.75 -14.01 -0.63
N SER A 36 11.61 -15.20 -0.06
CA SER A 36 10.30 -15.83 0.14
C SER A 36 9.44 -15.05 1.13
N GLU A 37 10.03 -14.54 2.21
CA GLU A 37 9.33 -13.68 3.18
C GLU A 37 8.86 -12.37 2.53
N ILE A 38 9.71 -11.73 1.72
CA ILE A 38 9.37 -10.54 0.94
C ILE A 38 8.19 -10.83 -0.01
N GLU A 39 8.21 -11.96 -0.71
CA GLU A 39 7.14 -12.34 -1.64
C GLU A 39 5.79 -12.51 -0.91
N VAL A 40 5.79 -13.16 0.25
CA VAL A 40 4.58 -13.32 1.07
C VAL A 40 4.03 -11.98 1.51
N GLU A 41 4.87 -11.06 1.96
CA GLU A 41 4.43 -9.73 2.40
C GLU A 41 3.90 -8.90 1.21
N LEU A 42 4.57 -8.92 0.05
CA LEU A 42 4.06 -8.24 -1.15
C LEU A 42 2.70 -8.82 -1.57
N LYS A 43 2.55 -10.14 -1.54
CA LYS A 43 1.28 -10.80 -1.86
C LYS A 43 0.18 -10.37 -0.90
N ARG A 44 0.46 -10.36 0.41
CA ARG A 44 -0.50 -9.90 1.42
C ARG A 44 -0.90 -8.44 1.20
N ARG A 45 0.05 -7.56 0.87
CA ARG A 45 -0.25 -6.16 0.52
C ARG A 45 -1.15 -6.07 -0.71
N HIS A 46 -0.84 -6.81 -1.77
CA HIS A 46 -1.66 -6.84 -2.98
C HIS A 46 -3.06 -7.39 -2.74
N ASP A 47 -3.20 -8.43 -1.92
CA ASP A 47 -4.50 -9.02 -1.56
C ASP A 47 -5.36 -8.06 -0.69
N LEU A 48 -4.73 -7.19 0.09
CA LEU A 48 -5.41 -6.19 0.92
C LEU A 48 -5.83 -4.93 0.17
N ILE A 49 -5.18 -4.58 -0.95
CA ILE A 49 -5.51 -3.39 -1.75
C ILE A 49 -6.99 -3.39 -2.20
N PRO A 50 -7.55 -4.48 -2.77
CA PRO A 50 -8.97 -4.53 -3.15
C PRO A 50 -9.91 -4.26 -1.98
N ASN A 51 -9.59 -4.78 -0.79
CA ASN A 51 -10.41 -4.55 0.40
C ASN A 51 -10.41 -3.07 0.81
N LEU A 52 -9.23 -2.44 0.81
CA LEU A 52 -9.12 -1.00 1.08
C LEU A 52 -9.87 -0.17 0.04
N VAL A 53 -9.74 -0.51 -1.25
CA VAL A 53 -10.46 0.14 -2.34
C VAL A 53 -11.97 -0.03 -2.17
N ASN A 54 -12.46 -1.23 -1.85
CA ASN A 54 -13.87 -1.49 -1.62
C ASN A 54 -14.42 -0.72 -0.41
N THR A 55 -13.65 -0.58 0.67
CA THR A 55 -14.05 0.24 1.83
C THR A 55 -14.16 1.72 1.46
N VAL A 56 -13.16 2.26 0.74
CA VAL A 56 -13.19 3.66 0.28
C VAL A 56 -14.31 3.87 -0.73
N GLN A 57 -14.52 2.96 -1.68
CA GLN A 57 -15.61 3.02 -2.65
C GLN A 57 -16.98 2.93 -1.97
N GLY A 58 -17.13 2.09 -0.94
CA GLY A 58 -18.35 2.03 -0.13
C GLY A 58 -18.65 3.36 0.56
N TYR A 59 -17.63 4.00 1.14
CA TYR A 59 -17.76 5.34 1.71
C TYR A 59 -18.06 6.41 0.64
N MET A 60 -17.38 6.39 -0.50
CA MET A 60 -17.67 7.30 -1.61
C MET A 60 -19.08 7.09 -2.17
N GLY A 61 -19.61 5.86 -2.13
CA GLY A 61 -21.00 5.58 -2.49
C GLY A 61 -22.00 6.21 -1.50
N HIS A 62 -21.69 6.18 -0.21
CA HIS A 62 -22.49 6.86 0.82
C HIS A 62 -22.45 8.39 0.67
N GLU A 63 -21.27 8.94 0.34
CA GLU A 63 -21.08 10.38 0.18
C GLU A 63 -21.53 10.93 -1.18
N ARG A 64 -21.89 10.07 -2.13
CA ARG A 64 -22.29 10.49 -3.48
C ARG A 64 -23.59 11.30 -3.46
N GLY A 65 -24.55 10.86 -2.64
CA GLY A 65 -25.84 11.53 -2.48
C GLY A 65 -25.71 12.92 -1.83
N THR A 66 -24.88 13.04 -0.79
CA THR A 66 -24.56 14.34 -0.16
C THR A 66 -23.85 15.25 -1.15
N LEU A 67 -22.88 14.74 -1.91
CA LEU A 67 -22.16 15.53 -2.90
C LEU A 67 -23.06 16.02 -4.04
N GLU A 68 -23.98 15.18 -4.52
CA GLU A 68 -24.99 15.55 -5.53
C GLU A 68 -25.98 16.60 -4.99
N ALA A 69 -26.45 16.45 -3.75
CA ALA A 69 -27.34 17.41 -3.11
C ALA A 69 -26.70 18.80 -2.98
N VAL A 70 -25.45 18.88 -2.49
CA VAL A 70 -24.69 20.13 -2.40
C VAL A 70 -24.41 20.72 -3.77
N THR A 71 -24.06 19.90 -4.76
CA THR A 71 -23.78 20.37 -6.13
C THR A 71 -25.02 20.96 -6.79
N ASN A 72 -26.18 20.31 -6.65
CA ASN A 72 -27.46 20.81 -7.15
C ASN A 72 -27.90 22.08 -6.41
N ALA A 73 -27.77 22.12 -5.08
CA ALA A 73 -28.08 23.31 -4.29
C ALA A 73 -27.19 24.50 -4.69
N ARG A 74 -25.90 24.26 -4.93
CA ARG A 74 -24.97 25.28 -5.43
C ARG A 74 -25.32 25.75 -6.84
N ALA A 75 -25.64 24.83 -7.76
CA ALA A 75 -26.05 25.17 -9.11
C ALA A 75 -27.33 26.05 -9.10
N ASN A 76 -28.29 25.72 -8.24
CA ASN A 76 -29.50 26.51 -8.04
C ASN A 76 -29.21 27.90 -7.45
N ALA A 77 -28.31 28.01 -6.47
CA ALA A 77 -27.88 29.30 -5.92
C ALA A 77 -27.23 30.20 -6.97
N VAL A 78 -26.34 29.64 -7.80
CA VAL A 78 -25.70 30.36 -8.91
C VAL A 78 -26.73 30.80 -9.96
N ALA A 79 -27.67 29.93 -10.34
CA ALA A 79 -28.72 30.25 -11.31
C ALA A 79 -29.68 31.33 -10.78
N ALA A 80 -30.04 31.28 -9.50
CA ALA A 80 -30.85 32.31 -8.85
C ALA A 80 -30.11 33.65 -8.79
N GLY A 81 -28.81 33.64 -8.50
CA GLY A 81 -27.94 34.82 -8.54
C GLY A 81 -27.96 35.52 -9.90
N ALA A 82 -27.98 34.74 -10.99
CA ALA A 82 -28.04 35.28 -12.36
C ALA A 82 -29.37 35.96 -12.71
N THR A 83 -30.47 35.65 -12.00
CA THR A 83 -31.77 36.30 -12.22
C THR A 83 -31.89 37.69 -11.59
N GLY A 84 -31.02 38.06 -10.65
CA GLY A 84 -31.06 39.35 -9.95
C GLY A 84 -32.28 39.58 -9.05
N ASP A 85 -33.13 38.56 -8.86
CA ASP A 85 -34.34 38.58 -8.04
C ASP A 85 -33.98 38.22 -6.57
N PRO A 86 -34.07 39.17 -5.62
CA PRO A 86 -33.64 38.96 -4.24
C PRO A 86 -34.38 37.81 -3.53
N GLN A 87 -35.63 37.55 -3.89
CA GLN A 87 -36.45 36.51 -3.26
C GLN A 87 -36.03 35.11 -3.71
N LYS A 88 -35.69 34.94 -4.99
CA LYS A 88 -35.18 33.67 -5.53
C LYS A 88 -33.78 33.37 -5.01
N ILE A 89 -32.94 34.39 -4.88
CA ILE A 89 -31.60 34.27 -4.31
C ILE A 89 -31.67 33.80 -2.86
N GLY A 90 -32.49 34.46 -2.02
CA GLY A 90 -32.64 34.07 -0.61
C GLY A 90 -33.15 32.65 -0.39
N GLN A 91 -34.06 32.15 -1.24
CA GLN A 91 -34.54 30.77 -1.17
C GLN A 91 -33.44 29.76 -1.57
N ALA A 92 -32.68 30.05 -2.63
CA ALA A 92 -31.64 29.16 -3.11
C ALA A 92 -30.42 29.11 -2.15
N GLU A 93 -30.06 30.22 -1.52
CA GLU A 93 -29.01 30.29 -0.48
C GLU A 93 -29.40 29.52 0.80
N ASN A 94 -30.68 29.59 1.20
CA ASN A 94 -31.18 28.79 2.32
C ASN A 94 -31.11 27.28 2.03
N MET A 95 -31.46 26.86 0.81
CA MET A 95 -31.32 25.46 0.39
C MET A 95 -29.86 25.01 0.35
N LEU A 96 -28.95 25.86 -0.10
CA LEU A 96 -27.50 25.59 -0.07
C LEU A 96 -27.01 25.42 1.37
N THR A 97 -27.43 26.30 2.27
CA THR A 97 -27.07 26.25 3.70
C THR A 97 -27.60 24.98 4.39
N GLN A 98 -28.78 24.49 4.02
CA GLN A 98 -29.34 23.24 4.56
C GLN A 98 -28.68 21.97 4.02
N SER A 99 -27.93 22.06 2.93
CA SER A 99 -27.25 20.92 2.31
C SER A 99 -25.83 20.67 2.84
N LEU A 100 -25.28 21.60 3.62
CA LEU A 100 -23.96 21.53 4.28
C LEU A 100 -24.07 20.91 5.68
#